data_AF-A0A1J7GWM4-F1
#
_entry.id   AF-A0A1J7GWM4-F1
#
_cell.length_a   1.000
_cell.length_b   1.000
_cell.length_c   1.000
_cell.angle_alpha   90.00
_cell.angle_beta   90.00
_cell.angle_gamma   90.00
#
_symmetry.space_group_name_H-M   'P 1'
#
loop_
_entity.id
_entity.type
_entity.pdbx_description
1 polymer ?
#
loop_
_entity_poly.entity_id
_entity_poly.type
_entity_poly.pdbx_seq_one_letter_code
_entity_poly.pdbx_strand_id
1 'polypeptide(L)'
;MAQKFAIFISNLNYIIESNARINSPSSHILGLNKFSDWSPEEFKETYLNLEIPTDNDIELNDLPYIALHSPIDLRVKGVVSAIKNQWSFVQPIPNFFSVHGLWPSTRHKDQPRDCNSTYTFPPNEKDIKNKWNPDLFNNINQYWISLQKTKYKLWSGEWKHHGTCAKKDANISLNVEEYFSKTVDAYFKYKVQDVLNPLSQQKVPIIPGKEYSFDTLIAAFKAAFNNTDVSLKCTMIEDPTTKLLKEQHLREVLIYMDNDLNKIEVEEEYKITECDKNKEVIFTGK
;
A
#
# COMPACT_ATOMS: atom_id res chain seq x y z
N MET A 1 -8.60 22.43 14.57
CA MET A 1 -7.74 21.61 13.68
C MET A 1 -6.31 21.51 14.20
N ALA A 2 -5.65 22.62 14.58
CA ALA A 2 -4.26 22.61 15.09
C ALA A 2 -4.06 21.80 16.40
N GLN A 3 -5.03 21.86 17.34
CA GLN A 3 -4.94 21.17 18.63
C GLN A 3 -4.98 19.64 18.50
N LYS A 4 -5.89 19.09 17.68
CA LYS A 4 -5.99 17.64 17.42
C LYS A 4 -4.73 17.10 16.72
N PHE A 5 -4.16 17.88 15.81
CA PHE A 5 -2.89 17.52 15.17
C PHE A 5 -1.73 17.49 16.19
N ALA A 6 -1.65 18.45 17.11
CA ALA A 6 -0.63 18.45 18.16
C ALA A 6 -0.77 17.22 19.10
N ILE A 7 -2.00 16.86 19.48
CA ILE A 7 -2.30 15.66 20.27
C ILE A 7 -1.87 14.39 19.51
N PHE A 8 -2.18 14.33 18.21
CA PHE A 8 -1.76 13.22 17.35
C PHE A 8 -0.24 13.05 17.33
N ILE A 9 0.52 14.14 17.16
CA ILE A 9 1.99 14.09 17.17
C ILE A 9 2.52 13.63 18.54
N SER A 10 1.92 14.11 19.64
CA SER A 10 2.27 13.68 21.00
C SER A 10 2.07 12.18 21.19
N ASN A 11 0.90 11.66 20.81
CA ASN A 11 0.57 10.24 20.89
C ASN A 11 1.47 9.37 19.99
N LEU A 12 1.80 9.85 18.79
CA LEU A 12 2.73 9.18 17.89
C LEU A 12 4.14 9.06 18.51
N ASN A 13 4.65 10.13 19.11
CA ASN A 13 5.95 10.13 19.78
C ASN A 13 5.95 9.15 20.96
N TYR A 14 4.89 9.13 21.77
CA TYR A 14 4.74 8.18 22.87
C TYR A 14 4.78 6.72 22.40
N ILE A 15 4.12 6.40 21.27
CA ILE A 15 4.13 5.07 20.66
C ILE A 15 5.56 4.69 20.24
N ILE A 16 6.25 5.59 19.54
CA ILE A 16 7.62 5.36 19.05
C ILE A 16 8.56 5.10 20.23
N GLU A 17 8.54 5.95 21.25
CA GLU A 17 9.41 5.84 22.42
C GLU A 17 9.11 4.60 23.28
N SER A 18 7.83 4.22 23.39
CA SER A 18 7.44 3.03 24.15
C SER A 18 7.86 1.75 23.41
N ASN A 19 7.69 1.71 22.10
CA ASN A 19 8.11 0.58 21.27
C ASN A 19 9.63 0.43 21.21
N ALA A 20 10.39 1.53 21.21
CA ALA A 20 11.85 1.52 21.24
C ALA A 20 12.44 0.94 22.55
N ARG A 21 11.65 0.91 23.63
CA ARG A 21 12.05 0.37 24.95
C ARG A 21 11.73 -1.12 25.13
N ILE A 22 11.14 -1.77 24.13
CA ILE A 22 10.75 -3.18 24.21
C ILE A 22 11.98 -4.08 24.06
N ASN A 23 12.30 -4.81 25.14
CA ASN A 23 13.42 -5.75 25.19
C ASN A 23 12.99 -7.22 25.26
N SER A 24 11.68 -7.51 25.26
CA SER A 24 11.13 -8.87 25.30
C SER A 24 10.22 -9.13 24.09
N PRO A 25 10.34 -10.29 23.43
CA PRO A 25 9.44 -10.70 22.35
C PRO A 25 8.00 -10.98 22.82
N SER A 26 7.74 -11.04 24.13
CA SER A 26 6.38 -11.18 24.71
C SER A 26 5.73 -9.86 25.12
N SER A 27 6.42 -8.72 25.00
CA SER A 27 5.86 -7.41 25.35
C SER A 27 4.84 -6.94 24.33
N HIS A 28 3.87 -6.16 24.80
CA HIS A 28 2.89 -5.52 23.93
C HIS A 28 3.53 -4.37 23.15
N ILE A 29 3.13 -4.21 21.88
CA ILE A 29 3.56 -3.14 20.98
C ILE A 29 2.39 -2.19 20.79
N LEU A 30 2.65 -0.88 20.89
CA LEU A 30 1.64 0.15 20.68
C LEU A 30 1.55 0.53 19.19
N GLY A 31 0.37 0.96 18.74
CA GLY A 31 0.12 1.35 17.35
C GLY A 31 -0.95 2.43 17.21
N LEU A 32 -0.96 3.10 16.06
CA LEU A 32 -1.97 4.12 15.75
C LEU A 32 -3.35 3.49 15.54
N ASN A 33 -4.39 4.23 15.90
CA ASN A 33 -5.78 3.85 15.74
C ASN A 33 -6.66 5.09 15.48
N LYS A 34 -7.98 4.90 15.34
CA LYS A 34 -8.94 5.97 15.03
C LYS A 34 -9.10 7.04 16.14
N PHE A 35 -8.47 6.84 17.29
CA PHE A 35 -8.45 7.75 18.43
C PHE A 35 -7.05 8.35 18.64
N SER A 36 -6.12 8.17 17.71
CA SER A 36 -4.75 8.65 17.88
C SER A 36 -4.64 10.17 17.96
N ASP A 37 -5.66 10.93 17.57
CA ASP A 37 -5.76 12.38 17.73
C ASP A 37 -6.56 12.81 18.99
N TRP A 38 -6.84 11.88 19.91
CA TRP A 38 -7.54 12.15 21.17
C TRP A 38 -6.56 12.12 22.35
N SER A 39 -6.76 13.02 23.31
CA SER A 39 -6.03 12.93 24.58
C SER A 39 -6.59 11.79 25.43
N PRO A 40 -5.80 11.23 26.37
CA PRO A 40 -6.30 10.24 27.32
C PRO A 40 -7.54 10.71 28.09
N GLU A 41 -7.59 11.99 28.46
CA GLU A 41 -8.71 12.63 29.16
C GLU A 41 -9.93 12.73 28.26
N GLU A 42 -9.79 13.23 27.03
CA GLU A 42 -10.88 13.31 26.04
C GLU A 42 -11.50 11.92 25.78
N PHE A 43 -10.63 10.91 25.65
CA PHE A 43 -11.06 9.54 25.45
C PHE A 43 -11.81 9.00 26.68
N LYS A 44 -11.28 9.25 27.89
CA LYS A 44 -11.89 8.82 29.14
C LYS A 44 -13.25 9.47 29.39
N GLU A 45 -13.36 10.78 29.24
CA GLU A 45 -14.60 11.53 29.44
C GLU A 45 -15.68 11.07 28.45
N THR A 46 -15.31 10.86 27.19
CA THR A 46 -16.28 10.53 26.14
C THR A 46 -16.73 9.07 26.18
N TYR A 47 -15.81 8.13 26.44
CA TYR A 47 -16.09 6.70 26.27
C TYR A 47 -16.15 5.91 27.57
N LEU A 48 -15.53 6.39 28.65
CA LEU A 48 -15.50 5.63 29.89
C LEU A 48 -16.62 6.05 30.84
N ASN A 49 -17.12 7.30 30.79
CA ASN A 49 -18.24 7.80 31.59
C ASN A 49 -18.23 7.29 33.06
N LEU A 50 -17.02 7.22 33.64
CA LEU A 50 -16.79 6.74 34.99
C LEU A 50 -16.75 7.96 35.90
N GLU A 51 -17.86 8.25 36.58
CA GLU A 51 -17.80 8.92 37.88
C GLU A 51 -17.12 7.93 38.83
N ILE A 52 -15.85 8.17 39.14
CA ILE A 52 -15.15 7.42 40.19
C ILE A 52 -15.59 8.05 41.51
N PRO A 53 -16.29 7.33 42.40
CA PRO A 53 -16.63 7.86 43.71
C PRO A 53 -15.33 8.15 44.46
N THR A 54 -15.14 9.40 44.85
CA THR A 54 -14.08 9.79 45.77
C THR A 54 -14.58 9.54 47.18
N ASP A 55 -14.58 8.28 47.62
CA ASP A 55 -14.55 7.99 49.05
C ASP A 55 -13.71 6.75 49.31
N ASN A 56 -12.60 6.98 50.00
CA ASN A 56 -11.85 5.94 50.69
C ASN A 56 -12.70 5.57 51.91
N ASP A 57 -13.44 4.47 51.84
CA ASP A 57 -13.78 3.58 52.96
C ASP A 57 -14.86 2.60 52.51
N ILE A 58 -14.47 1.42 52.03
CA ILE A 58 -15.39 0.27 51.94
C ILE A 58 -14.69 -0.92 52.59
N GLU A 59 -15.07 -1.20 53.83
CA GLU A 59 -14.81 -2.48 54.50
C GLU A 59 -15.45 -3.61 53.70
N LEU A 60 -14.64 -4.61 53.35
CA LEU A 60 -14.95 -5.64 52.35
C LEU A 60 -15.87 -6.77 52.85
N ASN A 61 -16.80 -6.52 53.78
CA ASN A 61 -17.56 -7.60 54.42
C ASN A 61 -19.09 -7.47 54.44
N ASP A 62 -19.71 -6.41 53.94
CA ASP A 62 -21.18 -6.31 53.93
C ASP A 62 -21.76 -5.66 52.66
N LEU A 63 -21.42 -6.20 51.48
CA LEU A 63 -22.18 -5.87 50.27
C LEU A 63 -23.28 -6.93 50.05
N PRO A 64 -24.57 -6.56 50.09
CA PRO A 64 -25.65 -7.45 49.67
C PRO A 64 -25.41 -7.82 48.21
N TYR A 65 -25.80 -9.02 47.81
CA TYR A 65 -25.66 -9.54 46.45
C TYR A 65 -26.30 -8.58 45.44
N ILE A 66 -25.53 -7.61 44.96
CA ILE A 66 -25.89 -6.75 43.84
C ILE A 66 -25.89 -7.70 42.67
N ALA A 67 -27.08 -7.98 42.13
CA ALA A 67 -27.25 -8.74 40.92
C ALA A 67 -26.25 -8.20 39.89
N LEU A 68 -25.28 -9.05 39.54
CA LEU A 68 -24.26 -8.74 38.56
C LEU A 68 -25.01 -8.30 37.30
N HIS A 69 -25.00 -7.00 37.03
CA HIS A 69 -25.63 -6.47 35.83
C HIS A 69 -25.05 -7.26 34.66
N SER A 70 -25.93 -7.67 33.74
CA SER A 70 -25.53 -8.45 32.57
C SER A 70 -24.28 -7.82 31.94
N PRO A 71 -23.27 -8.62 31.53
CA PRO A 71 -22.01 -8.10 31.03
C PRO A 71 -22.27 -6.98 30.03
N ILE A 72 -21.89 -5.75 30.38
CA ILE A 72 -22.08 -4.61 29.49
C ILE A 72 -21.15 -4.86 28.30
N ASP A 73 -21.74 -5.13 27.14
CA ASP A 73 -20.96 -5.23 25.91
C ASP A 73 -20.52 -3.83 25.49
N LEU A 74 -19.31 -3.47 25.89
CA LEU A 74 -18.67 -2.19 25.58
C LEU A 74 -18.50 -1.96 24.06
N ARG A 75 -18.68 -3.00 23.22
CA ARG A 75 -18.73 -2.84 21.75
C ARG A 75 -20.04 -2.21 21.29
N VAL A 76 -21.16 -2.58 21.92
CA VAL A 76 -22.49 -1.99 21.65
C VAL A 76 -22.51 -0.53 22.08
N LYS A 77 -21.75 -0.18 23.13
CA LYS A 77 -21.58 1.20 23.59
C LYS A 77 -20.50 1.99 22.82
N GLY A 78 -19.86 1.40 21.81
CA GLY A 78 -18.84 2.06 20.99
C GLY A 78 -17.51 2.36 21.69
N VAL A 79 -17.36 1.94 22.95
CA VAL A 79 -16.17 2.12 23.80
C VAL A 79 -15.03 1.23 23.35
N VAL A 80 -15.36 0.01 22.91
CA VAL A 80 -14.41 -0.93 22.30
C VAL A 80 -14.80 -1.12 20.85
N SER A 81 -13.94 -0.67 19.92
CA SER A 81 -14.16 -0.96 18.50
C SER A 81 -14.17 -2.47 18.25
N ALA A 82 -14.96 -2.95 17.27
CA ALA A 82 -14.93 -4.34 16.80
C ALA A 82 -13.64 -4.65 16.01
N ILE A 83 -12.49 -4.26 16.54
CA ILE A 83 -11.18 -4.43 15.89
C ILE A 83 -10.56 -5.72 16.43
N LYS A 84 -10.89 -6.83 15.77
CA LYS A 84 -9.90 -7.91 15.59
C LYS A 84 -8.85 -7.39 14.61
N ASN A 85 -7.96 -6.54 15.08
CA ASN A 85 -6.78 -6.17 14.33
C ASN A 85 -5.55 -6.04 15.21
N GLN A 86 -5.55 -6.78 16.32
CA GLN A 86 -4.31 -7.30 16.87
C GLN A 86 -3.77 -8.28 15.81
N TRP A 87 -2.58 -8.00 15.25
CA TRP A 87 -1.82 -8.83 14.28
C TRP A 87 -1.91 -8.57 12.78
N SER A 88 -2.45 -7.45 12.28
CA SER A 88 -2.06 -7.02 10.92
C SER A 88 -1.09 -5.85 11.03
N PHE A 89 0.15 -6.11 10.62
CA PHE A 89 1.06 -5.07 10.16
C PHE A 89 0.41 -4.43 8.92
N VAL A 90 -0.58 -3.56 9.10
CA VAL A 90 -1.01 -2.68 8.01
C VAL A 90 0.09 -1.66 7.89
N GLN A 91 1.04 -1.90 6.98
CA GLN A 91 1.92 -0.82 6.57
C GLN A 91 1.03 0.35 6.14
N PRO A 92 1.28 1.58 6.64
CA PRO A 92 0.48 2.72 6.23
C PRO A 92 0.48 2.78 4.71
N ILE A 93 -0.72 2.82 4.11
CA ILE A 93 -0.86 2.82 2.65
C ILE A 93 -0.04 4.01 2.12
N PRO A 94 0.93 3.76 1.23
CA PRO A 94 1.78 4.81 0.70
C PRO A 94 0.93 5.85 -0.03
N ASN A 95 1.31 7.13 0.07
CA ASN A 95 0.70 8.19 -0.74
C ASN A 95 1.41 8.34 -2.09
N PHE A 96 1.78 7.22 -2.71
CA PHE A 96 2.48 7.15 -3.99
C PHE A 96 2.18 5.78 -4.63
N PHE A 97 2.33 5.70 -5.95
CA PHE A 97 2.30 4.41 -6.65
C PHE A 97 3.63 3.69 -6.42
N SER A 98 3.58 2.47 -5.88
CA SER A 98 4.76 1.61 -5.75
C SER A 98 5.06 0.87 -7.04
N VAL A 99 6.30 0.42 -7.21
CA VAL A 99 6.70 -0.48 -8.30
C VAL A 99 6.02 -1.84 -8.11
N HIS A 100 5.39 -2.36 -9.17
CA HIS A 100 5.04 -3.78 -9.27
C HIS A 100 6.19 -4.56 -9.91
N GLY A 101 6.58 -4.20 -11.14
CA GLY A 101 7.72 -4.77 -11.84
C GLY A 101 7.96 -4.16 -13.22
N LEU A 102 9.01 -4.62 -13.89
CA LEU A 102 9.35 -4.28 -15.27
C LEU A 102 9.23 -5.54 -16.11
N TRP A 103 8.30 -5.57 -17.08
CA TRP A 103 7.95 -6.80 -17.77
C TRP A 103 8.35 -6.72 -19.24
N PRO A 104 9.46 -7.38 -19.63
CA PRO A 104 9.82 -7.53 -21.03
C PRO A 104 8.62 -8.04 -21.82
N SER A 105 8.30 -7.38 -22.91
CA SER A 105 7.13 -7.68 -23.73
C SER A 105 7.48 -7.61 -25.21
N THR A 106 6.86 -8.44 -26.04
CA THR A 106 6.89 -8.23 -27.50
C THR A 106 5.91 -7.11 -27.87
N ARG A 107 6.04 -6.57 -29.09
CA ARG A 107 5.06 -5.60 -29.61
C ARG A 107 3.64 -6.18 -29.69
N HIS A 108 3.50 -7.50 -29.73
CA HIS A 108 2.23 -8.22 -29.82
C HIS A 108 1.69 -8.69 -28.46
N LYS A 109 2.04 -8.01 -27.36
CA LYS A 109 1.61 -8.28 -25.97
C LYS A 109 2.20 -9.53 -25.32
N ASP A 110 3.05 -10.31 -25.98
CA ASP A 110 3.61 -11.48 -25.32
C ASP A 110 4.52 -11.04 -24.19
N GLN A 111 4.19 -11.44 -22.97
CA GLN A 111 5.00 -11.20 -21.78
C GLN A 111 5.71 -12.52 -21.45
N PRO A 112 6.90 -12.79 -22.02
CA PRO A 112 7.64 -14.01 -21.72
C PRO A 112 7.89 -14.12 -20.21
N ARG A 113 7.82 -15.35 -19.72
CA ARG A 113 8.00 -15.66 -18.30
C ARG A 113 8.94 -16.83 -18.06
N ASP A 114 9.59 -16.81 -16.90
CA ASP A 114 10.42 -17.92 -16.42
C ASP A 114 11.50 -18.36 -17.44
N CYS A 115 12.13 -17.41 -18.13
CA CYS A 115 12.96 -17.65 -19.32
C CYS A 115 14.29 -18.37 -19.06
N ASN A 116 14.81 -18.30 -17.82
CA ASN A 116 16.07 -18.96 -17.50
C ASN A 116 16.09 -19.44 -16.04
N SER A 117 15.97 -20.76 -15.85
CA SER A 117 15.98 -21.39 -14.52
C SER A 117 17.36 -21.42 -13.85
N THR A 118 18.44 -21.17 -14.60
CA THR A 118 19.80 -21.10 -14.06
C THR A 118 20.10 -19.75 -13.40
N TYR A 119 19.30 -18.72 -13.69
CA TYR A 119 19.49 -17.39 -13.14
C TYR A 119 19.02 -17.31 -11.69
N THR A 120 19.96 -17.11 -10.78
CA THR A 120 19.70 -17.07 -9.33
C THR A 120 19.36 -15.66 -8.84
N PHE A 121 18.52 -15.59 -7.81
CA PHE A 121 18.30 -14.38 -7.02
C PHE A 121 19.14 -14.42 -5.73
N PRO A 122 19.60 -13.28 -5.17
CA PRO A 122 20.25 -13.26 -3.87
C PRO A 122 19.38 -13.93 -2.79
N PRO A 123 19.96 -14.75 -1.89
CA PRO A 123 19.18 -15.67 -1.05
C PRO A 123 18.44 -15.00 0.12
N ASN A 124 18.71 -13.73 0.41
CA ASN A 124 18.03 -12.95 1.44
C ASN A 124 18.23 -11.44 1.23
N GLU A 125 17.44 -10.61 1.93
CA GLU A 125 17.51 -9.14 1.87
C GLU A 125 18.84 -8.57 2.38
N LYS A 126 19.54 -9.25 3.30
CA LYS A 126 20.87 -8.82 3.80
C LYS A 126 21.93 -8.93 2.72
N ASP A 127 21.90 -9.97 1.90
CA ASP A 127 22.80 -10.11 0.74
C ASP A 127 22.57 -9.01 -0.28
N ILE A 128 21.30 -8.66 -0.57
CA ILE A 128 20.95 -7.54 -1.44
C ILE A 128 21.53 -6.25 -0.88
N LYS A 129 21.24 -5.93 0.38
CA LYS A 129 21.71 -4.72 1.07
C LYS A 129 23.23 -4.58 1.08
N ASN A 130 23.96 -5.68 1.24
CA ASN A 130 25.40 -5.66 1.40
C ASN A 130 26.17 -5.71 0.07
N LYS A 131 25.57 -6.25 -0.99
CA LYS A 131 26.27 -6.50 -2.26
C LYS A 131 25.86 -5.54 -3.37
N TRP A 132 24.61 -5.11 -3.41
CA TRP A 132 24.15 -4.18 -4.45
C TRP A 132 24.56 -2.75 -4.12
N ASN A 133 24.50 -1.89 -5.14
CA ASN A 133 24.59 -0.46 -4.97
C ASN A 133 23.65 0.04 -3.83
N PRO A 134 24.16 0.81 -2.85
CA PRO A 134 23.36 1.26 -1.72
C PRO A 134 22.14 2.10 -2.09
N ASP A 135 22.25 2.97 -3.10
CA ASP A 135 21.14 3.79 -3.58
C ASP A 135 20.07 2.93 -4.24
N LEU A 136 20.48 1.92 -5.02
CA LEU A 136 19.55 0.93 -5.57
C LEU A 136 18.79 0.21 -4.45
N PHE A 137 19.50 -0.31 -3.44
CA PHE A 137 18.85 -0.96 -2.30
C PHE A 137 17.87 -0.02 -1.59
N ASN A 138 18.27 1.22 -1.31
CA ASN A 138 17.41 2.21 -0.66
C ASN A 138 16.14 2.48 -1.49
N ASN A 139 16.29 2.62 -2.82
CA ASN A 139 15.18 2.87 -3.72
C ASN A 139 14.19 1.70 -3.80
N ILE A 140 14.67 0.46 -3.99
CA ILE A 140 13.76 -0.71 -4.02
C ILE A 140 13.10 -0.93 -2.65
N ASN A 141 13.83 -0.66 -1.57
CA ASN A 141 13.32 -0.78 -0.20
C ASN A 141 12.18 0.20 0.09
N GLN A 142 12.23 1.40 -0.49
CA GLN A 142 11.24 2.45 -0.30
C GLN A 142 10.07 2.36 -1.29
N TYR A 143 10.34 2.11 -2.57
CA TYR A 143 9.34 2.26 -3.63
C TYR A 143 8.84 0.94 -4.24
N TRP A 144 9.56 -0.17 -4.03
CA TRP A 144 9.16 -1.50 -4.51
C TRP A 144 8.62 -2.36 -3.36
N ILE A 145 7.56 -1.86 -2.73
CA ILE A 145 6.94 -2.46 -1.54
C ILE A 145 5.81 -3.42 -1.90
N SER A 146 5.44 -4.28 -0.95
CA SER A 146 4.31 -5.20 -1.10
C SER A 146 3.33 -5.01 0.05
N LEU A 147 2.04 -4.92 -0.28
CA LEU A 147 0.94 -4.86 0.70
C LEU A 147 0.41 -6.25 1.11
N GLN A 148 0.82 -7.31 0.39
CA GLN A 148 0.29 -8.67 0.57
C GLN A 148 1.36 -9.68 1.02
N LYS A 149 2.62 -9.44 0.67
CA LYS A 149 3.75 -10.36 0.92
C LYS A 149 4.93 -9.58 1.50
N THR A 150 6.01 -10.29 1.84
CA THR A 150 7.27 -9.62 2.17
C THR A 150 7.91 -9.05 0.89
N LYS A 151 8.63 -7.93 1.02
CA LYS A 151 9.40 -7.31 -0.08
C LYS A 151 10.29 -8.31 -0.81
N TYR A 152 11.06 -9.10 -0.06
CA TYR A 152 11.90 -10.15 -0.61
C TYR A 152 11.14 -11.16 -1.50
N LYS A 153 9.94 -11.60 -1.08
CA LYS A 153 9.11 -12.52 -1.87
C LYS A 153 8.57 -11.86 -3.14
N LEU A 154 8.26 -10.57 -3.09
CA LEU A 154 7.91 -9.80 -4.28
C LEU A 154 9.09 -9.74 -5.25
N TRP A 155 10.25 -9.22 -4.80
CA TRP A 155 11.43 -9.03 -5.64
C TRP A 155 11.92 -10.34 -6.27
N SER A 156 12.03 -11.41 -5.48
CA SER A 156 12.44 -12.72 -6.00
C SER A 156 11.45 -13.28 -7.03
N GLY A 157 10.15 -13.06 -6.84
CA GLY A 157 9.11 -13.44 -7.80
C GLY A 157 9.18 -12.65 -9.10
N GLU A 158 9.34 -11.34 -9.02
CA GLU A 158 9.48 -10.44 -10.18
C GLU A 158 10.74 -10.78 -10.99
N TRP A 159 11.87 -11.04 -10.33
CA TRP A 159 13.07 -11.52 -11.00
C TRP A 159 12.82 -12.84 -11.71
N LYS A 160 12.32 -13.85 -10.98
CA LYS A 160 12.11 -15.20 -11.53
C LYS A 160 11.19 -15.15 -12.76
N HIS A 161 10.03 -14.51 -12.62
CA HIS A 161 9.01 -14.53 -13.65
C HIS A 161 9.29 -13.55 -14.79
N HIS A 162 9.89 -12.39 -14.55
CA HIS A 162 10.01 -11.35 -15.58
C HIS A 162 11.47 -10.93 -15.82
N GLY A 163 12.25 -10.76 -14.75
CA GLY A 163 13.66 -10.36 -14.87
C GLY A 163 14.54 -11.35 -15.60
N THR A 164 14.29 -12.66 -15.48
CA THR A 164 15.03 -13.69 -16.24
C THR A 164 14.86 -13.58 -17.76
N CYS A 165 13.84 -12.87 -18.21
CA CYS A 165 13.55 -12.60 -19.62
C CYS A 165 14.16 -11.27 -20.12
N ALA A 166 14.71 -10.44 -19.23
CA ALA A 166 15.17 -9.11 -19.58
C ALA A 166 16.48 -9.13 -20.36
N LYS A 167 16.50 -8.42 -21.49
CA LYS A 167 17.63 -8.33 -22.41
C LYS A 167 18.22 -6.93 -22.39
N LYS A 168 19.55 -6.87 -22.36
CA LYS A 168 20.36 -5.66 -22.56
C LYS A 168 20.48 -5.34 -24.04
N ASP A 169 20.74 -6.38 -24.84
CA ASP A 169 20.75 -6.36 -26.30
C ASP A 169 20.30 -7.72 -26.86
N ALA A 170 20.40 -7.91 -28.17
CA ALA A 170 19.96 -9.14 -28.85
C ALA A 170 20.54 -10.43 -28.26
N ASN A 171 21.76 -10.38 -27.70
CA ASN A 171 22.48 -11.55 -27.21
C ASN A 171 22.78 -11.50 -25.71
N ILE A 172 22.75 -10.32 -25.09
CA ILE A 172 23.13 -10.12 -23.69
C ILE A 172 21.87 -9.95 -22.83
N SER A 173 21.72 -10.79 -21.82
CA SER A 173 20.71 -10.62 -20.77
C SER A 173 21.17 -9.62 -19.71
N LEU A 174 20.23 -8.92 -19.09
CA LEU A 174 20.54 -8.18 -17.85
C LEU A 174 20.80 -9.18 -16.72
N ASN A 175 21.76 -8.87 -15.86
CA ASN A 175 21.88 -9.55 -14.59
C ASN A 175 20.81 -9.05 -13.59
N VAL A 176 20.71 -9.72 -12.44
CA VAL A 176 19.68 -9.38 -11.43
C VAL A 176 19.78 -7.93 -10.98
N GLU A 177 20.96 -7.43 -10.62
CA GLU A 177 21.12 -6.06 -10.14
C GLU A 177 20.81 -5.04 -11.24
N GLU A 178 21.25 -5.30 -12.48
CA GLU A 178 20.93 -4.46 -13.64
C GLU A 178 19.42 -4.38 -13.92
N TYR A 179 18.66 -5.48 -13.76
CA TYR A 179 17.20 -5.47 -13.92
C TYR A 179 16.51 -4.58 -12.88
N PHE A 180 16.92 -4.67 -11.61
CA PHE A 180 16.35 -3.80 -10.56
C PHE A 180 16.77 -2.34 -10.77
N SER A 181 18.02 -2.08 -11.14
CA SER A 181 18.50 -0.74 -11.48
C SER A 181 17.65 -0.13 -12.59
N LYS A 182 17.46 -0.85 -13.70
CA LYS A 182 16.69 -0.38 -14.85
C LYS A 182 15.22 -0.12 -14.51
N THR A 183 14.64 -0.93 -13.63
CA THR A 183 13.27 -0.72 -13.15
C THR A 183 13.16 0.56 -12.31
N VAL A 184 14.13 0.81 -11.43
CA VAL A 184 14.21 2.03 -10.62
C VAL A 184 14.45 3.26 -11.50
N ASP A 185 15.32 3.16 -12.51
CA ASP A 185 15.57 4.23 -13.48
C ASP A 185 14.28 4.60 -14.22
N ALA A 186 13.51 3.61 -14.66
CA ALA A 186 12.21 3.84 -15.30
C ALA A 186 11.23 4.54 -14.34
N TYR A 187 11.11 4.04 -13.11
CA TYR A 187 10.22 4.58 -12.08
C TYR A 187 10.45 6.09 -11.86
N PHE A 188 11.71 6.50 -11.72
CA PHE A 188 12.06 7.91 -11.55
C PHE A 188 12.02 8.72 -12.86
N LYS A 189 12.39 8.14 -14.01
CA LYS A 189 12.30 8.81 -15.33
C LYS A 189 10.87 9.25 -15.62
N TYR A 190 9.89 8.40 -15.31
CA TYR A 190 8.46 8.71 -15.48
C TYR A 190 7.81 9.38 -14.27
N LYS A 191 8.59 9.72 -13.24
CA LYS A 191 8.13 10.41 -12.01
C LYS A 191 6.92 9.74 -11.36
N VAL A 192 6.91 8.40 -11.34
CA VAL A 192 5.77 7.61 -10.84
C VAL A 192 5.49 7.90 -9.36
N GLN A 193 6.53 8.17 -8.57
CA GLN A 193 6.38 8.56 -7.15
C GLN A 193 5.55 9.83 -6.94
N ASP A 194 5.56 10.73 -7.92
CA ASP A 194 4.93 12.05 -7.82
C ASP A 194 3.62 12.15 -8.61
N VAL A 195 3.16 11.08 -9.26
CA VAL A 195 2.04 11.12 -10.23
C VAL A 195 0.73 11.66 -9.64
N LEU A 196 0.51 11.54 -8.34
CA LEU A 196 -0.68 12.08 -7.68
C LEU A 196 -0.79 13.61 -7.81
N ASN A 197 0.35 14.31 -7.86
CA ASN A 197 0.38 15.77 -8.00
C ASN A 197 -0.23 16.24 -9.34
N PRO A 198 0.29 15.84 -10.52
CA PRO A 198 -0.30 16.25 -11.79
C PRO A 198 -1.71 15.68 -12.01
N LEU A 199 -2.08 14.56 -11.39
CA LEU A 199 -3.46 14.04 -11.41
C LEU A 199 -4.43 14.97 -10.67
N SER A 200 -4.04 15.51 -9.52
CA SER A 200 -4.86 16.45 -8.75
C SER A 200 -5.02 17.83 -9.40
N GLN A 201 -4.09 18.20 -10.29
CA GLN A 201 -4.05 19.51 -10.97
C GLN A 201 -4.74 19.52 -12.33
N GLN A 202 -5.31 18.39 -12.75
CA GLN A 202 -6.11 18.32 -13.99
C GLN A 202 -7.35 19.22 -13.90
N LYS A 203 -7.92 19.57 -15.07
CA LYS A 203 -9.18 20.32 -15.13
C LYS A 203 -10.31 19.60 -14.38
N VAL A 204 -10.32 18.27 -14.44
CA VAL A 204 -11.11 17.40 -13.57
C VAL A 204 -10.12 16.68 -12.64
N PRO A 205 -10.00 17.09 -11.37
CA PRO A 205 -9.04 16.49 -10.44
C PRO A 205 -9.28 15.00 -10.24
N ILE A 206 -8.24 14.20 -10.45
CA ILE A 206 -8.25 12.76 -10.16
C ILE A 206 -7.71 12.56 -8.75
N ILE A 207 -8.59 12.18 -7.83
CA ILE A 207 -8.36 12.13 -6.38
C ILE A 207 -8.64 10.70 -5.91
N PRO A 208 -7.74 10.09 -5.11
CA PRO A 208 -8.01 8.79 -4.50
C PRO A 208 -9.28 8.81 -3.62
N GLY A 209 -10.03 7.71 -3.63
CA GLY A 209 -11.33 7.54 -2.99
C GLY A 209 -12.52 7.99 -3.83
N LYS A 210 -12.30 8.40 -5.09
CA LYS A 210 -13.35 8.82 -6.03
C LYS A 210 -13.49 7.86 -7.20
N GLU A 211 -14.62 7.99 -7.88
CA GLU A 211 -15.04 7.17 -9.00
C GLU A 211 -15.00 7.98 -10.29
N TYR A 212 -14.53 7.34 -11.37
CA TYR A 212 -14.26 7.97 -12.67
C TYR A 212 -14.48 6.99 -13.80
N SER A 213 -14.90 7.50 -14.97
CA SER A 213 -15.00 6.66 -16.16
C SER A 213 -13.62 6.20 -16.60
N PHE A 214 -13.56 5.02 -17.24
CA PHE A 214 -12.32 4.46 -17.75
C PHE A 214 -11.54 5.44 -18.64
N ASP A 215 -12.24 6.11 -19.57
CA ASP A 215 -11.66 7.08 -20.50
C ASP A 215 -11.09 8.31 -19.78
N THR A 216 -11.77 8.78 -18.73
CA THR A 216 -11.30 9.89 -17.90
C THR A 216 -9.98 9.55 -17.23
N LEU A 217 -9.86 8.36 -16.65
CA LEU A 217 -8.62 7.92 -16.02
C LEU A 217 -7.50 7.73 -17.03
N ILE A 218 -7.76 7.07 -18.16
CA ILE A 218 -6.76 6.89 -19.22
C ILE A 218 -6.20 8.24 -19.69
N ALA A 219 -7.08 9.21 -19.98
CA ALA A 219 -6.67 10.54 -20.42
C ALA A 219 -5.86 11.27 -19.35
N ALA A 220 -6.29 11.20 -18.09
CA ALA A 220 -5.59 11.86 -16.98
C ALA A 220 -4.22 11.26 -16.69
N PHE A 221 -4.08 9.93 -16.65
CA PHE A 221 -2.78 9.27 -16.46
C PHE A 221 -1.85 9.51 -17.66
N LYS A 222 -2.36 9.47 -18.89
CA LYS A 222 -1.58 9.82 -20.09
C LYS A 222 -1.02 11.24 -19.99
N ALA A 223 -1.84 12.21 -19.58
CA ALA A 223 -1.42 13.59 -19.38
C ALA A 223 -0.40 13.70 -18.22
N ALA A 224 -0.66 13.04 -17.09
CA ALA A 224 0.21 13.04 -15.91
C ALA A 224 1.61 12.48 -16.21
N PHE A 225 1.71 11.51 -17.12
CA PHE A 225 2.97 10.94 -17.61
C PHE A 225 3.51 11.61 -18.87
N ASN A 226 3.27 12.93 -19.04
CA ASN A 226 3.81 13.72 -20.15
C ASN A 226 3.44 13.16 -21.55
N ASN A 227 2.14 12.91 -21.73
CA ASN A 227 1.55 12.30 -22.93
C ASN A 227 2.18 10.95 -23.29
N THR A 228 2.49 10.15 -22.27
CA THR A 228 2.96 8.77 -22.46
C THR A 228 1.76 7.83 -22.46
N ASP A 229 1.73 6.91 -23.41
CA ASP A 229 0.67 5.91 -23.48
C ASP A 229 0.68 4.99 -22.25
N VAL A 230 -0.51 4.78 -21.69
CA VAL A 230 -0.71 3.94 -20.52
C VAL A 230 -1.84 2.95 -20.71
N SER A 231 -1.88 1.95 -19.84
CA SER A 231 -3.06 1.11 -19.66
C SER A 231 -3.39 0.92 -18.19
N LEU A 232 -4.64 0.61 -17.89
CA LEU A 232 -5.12 0.38 -16.54
C LEU A 232 -5.44 -1.10 -16.36
N LYS A 233 -5.04 -1.66 -15.22
CA LYS A 233 -5.58 -2.92 -14.71
C LYS A 233 -6.47 -2.64 -13.52
N CYS A 234 -7.63 -3.29 -13.53
CA CYS A 234 -8.61 -3.16 -12.47
C CYS A 234 -8.84 -4.51 -11.80
N THR A 235 -9.42 -4.46 -10.61
CA THR A 235 -9.95 -5.64 -9.92
C THR A 235 -11.42 -5.40 -9.61
N MET A 236 -12.25 -6.39 -9.92
CA MET A 236 -13.64 -6.39 -9.50
C MET A 236 -13.74 -6.89 -8.06
N ILE A 237 -14.46 -6.16 -7.23
CA ILE A 237 -14.83 -6.55 -5.87
C ILE A 237 -16.28 -7.01 -5.86
N GLU A 238 -16.50 -8.20 -5.33
CA GLU A 238 -17.82 -8.78 -5.12
C GLU A 238 -18.53 -8.11 -3.94
N ASP A 239 -19.83 -7.88 -4.11
CA ASP A 239 -20.71 -7.56 -2.99
C ASP A 239 -20.70 -8.75 -2.01
N PRO A 240 -20.40 -8.51 -0.72
CA PRO A 240 -20.23 -9.60 0.25
C PRO A 240 -21.53 -10.40 0.48
N THR A 241 -22.70 -9.78 0.25
CA THR A 241 -24.01 -10.38 0.48
C THR A 241 -24.53 -11.09 -0.77
N THR A 242 -24.51 -10.42 -1.92
CA THR A 242 -25.10 -10.95 -3.16
C THR A 242 -24.11 -11.73 -4.02
N LYS A 243 -22.80 -11.64 -3.73
CA LYS A 243 -21.70 -12.18 -4.55
C LYS A 243 -21.65 -11.63 -5.98
N LEU A 244 -22.43 -10.59 -6.27
CA LEU A 244 -22.40 -9.92 -7.56
C LEU A 244 -21.19 -8.99 -7.64
N LEU A 245 -20.50 -8.97 -8.78
CA LEU A 245 -19.41 -8.04 -9.05
C LEU A 245 -19.97 -6.61 -9.09
N LYS A 246 -19.66 -5.84 -8.05
CA LYS A 246 -20.31 -4.54 -7.80
C LYS A 246 -19.38 -3.38 -8.13
N GLU A 247 -18.14 -3.46 -7.67
CA GLU A 247 -17.21 -2.33 -7.68
C GLU A 247 -15.95 -2.69 -8.47
N GLN A 248 -15.53 -1.79 -9.35
CA GLN A 248 -14.29 -1.94 -10.11
C GLN A 248 -13.25 -0.99 -9.53
N HIS A 249 -12.12 -1.52 -9.07
CA HIS A 249 -11.06 -0.72 -8.46
C HIS A 249 -9.83 -0.66 -9.34
N LEU A 250 -9.24 0.53 -9.49
CA LEU A 250 -7.93 0.67 -10.13
C LEU A 250 -6.89 -0.08 -9.28
N ARG A 251 -6.15 -0.99 -9.93
CA ARG A 251 -5.09 -1.79 -9.30
C ARG A 251 -3.70 -1.37 -9.76
N GLU A 252 -3.50 -1.26 -11.07
CA GLU A 252 -2.18 -0.97 -11.66
C GLU A 252 -2.30 -0.03 -12.85
N VAL A 253 -1.26 0.76 -13.07
CA VAL A 253 -1.08 1.58 -14.27
C VAL A 253 0.18 1.09 -14.98
N LEU A 254 0.04 0.71 -16.24
CA LEU A 254 1.11 0.22 -17.09
C LEU A 254 1.62 1.37 -17.95
N ILE A 255 2.93 1.54 -18.00
CA ILE A 255 3.62 2.50 -18.88
C ILE A 255 4.42 1.70 -19.90
N TYR A 256 4.27 2.01 -21.18
CA TYR A 256 4.99 1.33 -22.25
C TYR A 256 6.25 2.12 -22.63
N MET A 257 7.37 1.40 -22.74
CA MET A 257 8.67 1.97 -23.07
C MET A 257 9.53 1.00 -23.87
N ASP A 258 10.47 1.54 -24.64
CA ASP A 258 11.50 0.75 -25.32
C ASP A 258 12.62 0.31 -24.34
N ASN A 259 13.62 -0.39 -24.88
CA ASN A 259 14.77 -0.85 -24.09
C ASN A 259 15.64 0.29 -23.55
N ASP A 260 15.55 1.50 -24.10
CA ASP A 260 16.25 2.69 -23.62
C ASP A 260 15.35 3.56 -22.71
N LEU A 261 14.23 2.96 -22.27
CA LEU A 261 13.21 3.55 -21.41
C LEU A 261 12.52 4.75 -22.06
N ASN A 262 12.60 4.93 -23.37
CA ASN A 262 11.88 5.97 -24.08
C ASN A 262 10.43 5.54 -24.28
N LYS A 263 9.52 6.51 -24.20
CA LYS A 263 8.10 6.23 -24.39
C LYS A 263 7.86 5.71 -25.80
N ILE A 264 7.00 4.71 -25.91
CA ILE A 264 6.54 4.17 -27.18
C ILE A 264 5.04 4.34 -27.30
N GLU A 265 4.57 4.52 -28.53
CA GLU A 265 3.15 4.42 -28.85
C GLU A 265 2.81 2.95 -29.08
N VAL A 266 1.72 2.50 -28.48
CA VAL A 266 1.23 1.13 -28.61
C VAL A 266 -0.15 1.20 -29.21
N GLU A 267 -0.38 0.45 -30.29
CA GLU A 267 -1.70 0.40 -30.92
C GLU A 267 -2.72 -0.17 -29.94
N GLU A 268 -3.97 0.28 -30.03
CA GLU A 268 -5.00 -0.04 -29.02
C GLU A 268 -5.23 -1.55 -28.89
N GLU A 269 -5.14 -2.29 -29.99
CA GLU A 269 -5.22 -3.75 -30.02
C GLU A 269 -4.07 -4.44 -29.28
N TYR A 270 -2.93 -3.75 -29.08
CA TYR A 270 -1.76 -4.22 -28.33
C TYR A 270 -1.65 -3.61 -26.91
N LYS A 271 -2.65 -2.86 -26.44
CA LYS A 271 -2.75 -2.47 -25.03
C LYS A 271 -3.34 -3.54 -24.13
N ILE A 272 -2.70 -3.80 -23.00
CA ILE A 272 -3.14 -4.77 -21.98
C ILE A 272 -4.03 -4.04 -20.98
N THR A 273 -5.30 -4.43 -20.87
CA THR A 273 -6.21 -3.93 -19.83
C THR A 273 -7.02 -5.06 -19.21
N GLU A 274 -7.24 -4.95 -17.90
CA GLU A 274 -8.10 -5.85 -17.11
C GLU A 274 -9.32 -5.10 -16.56
N CYS A 275 -9.57 -3.88 -17.06
CA CYS A 275 -10.74 -3.10 -16.70
C CYS A 275 -11.88 -3.35 -17.68
N ASP A 276 -13.10 -3.47 -17.17
CA ASP A 276 -14.32 -3.29 -17.93
C ASP A 276 -14.46 -1.80 -18.28
N LYS A 277 -14.25 -1.47 -19.56
CA LYS A 277 -14.28 -0.09 -20.06
C LYS A 277 -15.67 0.56 -19.96
N ASN A 278 -16.73 -0.24 -19.82
CA ASN A 278 -18.10 0.26 -19.71
C ASN A 278 -18.52 0.52 -18.26
N LYS A 279 -17.64 0.23 -17.29
CA LYS A 279 -17.88 0.49 -15.87
C LYS A 279 -17.00 1.63 -15.39
N GLU A 280 -17.58 2.38 -14.47
CA GLU A 280 -16.83 3.32 -13.66
C GLU A 280 -15.73 2.60 -12.87
N VAL A 281 -14.66 3.32 -12.56
CA VAL A 281 -13.47 2.81 -11.87
C VAL A 281 -13.26 3.66 -10.62
N ILE A 282 -13.24 2.98 -9.47
CA ILE A 282 -12.87 3.58 -8.20
C ILE A 282 -11.35 3.68 -8.14
N PHE A 283 -10.83 4.91 -8.12
CA PHE A 283 -9.44 5.15 -7.82
C PHE A 283 -9.24 5.00 -6.32
N THR A 284 -8.93 3.79 -5.86
CA THR A 284 -8.89 3.46 -4.43
C THR A 284 -8.00 4.42 -3.65
N GLY A 285 -8.57 5.03 -2.62
CA GLY A 285 -7.87 5.90 -1.66
C GLY A 285 -7.34 5.14 -0.45
N LYS A 286 -6.72 5.90 0.45
CA LYS A 286 -6.37 5.43 1.79
C LYS A 286 -7.62 5.08 2.59
#